data_AF-A0A955N252-F1
#
_entry.id   AF-A0A955N252-F1
#
_cell.length_a   1.000
_cell.length_b   1.000
_cell.length_c   1.000
_cell.angle_alpha   90.00
_cell.angle_beta   90.00
_cell.angle_gamma   90.00
#
_symmetry.space_group_name_H-M   'P 1'
#
loop_
_entity.id
_entity.type
_entity.pdbx_description
1 polymer ?
#
loop_
_entity_poly.entity_id
_entity_poly.type
_entity_poly.pdbx_seq_one_letter_code
_entity_poly.pdbx_strand_id
1 'polypeptide(L)'
;RPFEGAPYEHVMIHVVKALNYASLEQWNEALVEGRRIDHRLNVLHDKQEGKETYQEDPFARYLVGLLYDITGDLNNAYVGYRKAEQVYLDSQAWSRVVFPDILKADLIRTAQRLGLADEARQYREKYSEVGISTAPDGESTGAQLIVMSYHGQGPKKEDLFIDVPVSLDALYLVALTKPGFGRSTRETRGGESLLYGIHGRIARIALPRFTMQKTSLAYDVIEAKTQTDRFKTQSERVYDIAAVAEKNLADDYDGLVLRAVARTAMKMAAAEGIGLGARAVAGRNNQDWIGPLVGGIARIFALATEEADIRTWRTLPGEIQLTRLWVEPGDYSVAIQSMDHYGREVGTTQHHRLQLKKGETKIVIHQNLQ
;
A
#
# COMPACT_ATOMS: atom_id res chain seq x y z
N ARG A 1 10.70 -1.09 22.01
CA ARG A 1 11.24 -0.40 20.82
C ARG A 1 10.18 0.61 20.36
N PRO A 2 10.55 1.83 19.94
CA PRO A 2 9.61 2.75 19.31
C PRO A 2 8.98 2.10 18.06
N PHE A 3 7.77 2.51 17.72
CA PHE A 3 7.10 2.06 16.51
C PHE A 3 7.73 2.75 15.30
N GLU A 4 8.26 1.96 14.36
CA GLU A 4 8.97 2.52 13.22
C GLU A 4 8.04 2.84 12.04
N GLY A 5 6.92 2.12 11.87
CA GLY A 5 6.06 2.20 10.69
C GLY A 5 6.40 1.12 9.66
N ALA A 6 5.47 0.78 8.76
CA ALA A 6 5.73 -0.20 7.72
C ALA A 6 6.55 0.40 6.57
N PRO A 7 7.41 -0.37 5.87
CA PRO A 7 8.24 0.12 4.77
C PRO A 7 7.50 0.96 3.72
N TYR A 8 6.33 0.50 3.27
CA TYR A 8 5.50 1.22 2.29
C TYR A 8 4.93 2.53 2.85
N GLU A 9 4.62 2.60 4.15
CA GLU A 9 4.13 3.84 4.78
C GLU A 9 5.22 4.92 4.73
N HIS A 10 6.49 4.54 4.88
CA HIS A 10 7.61 5.50 4.81
C HIS A 10 7.79 6.06 3.40
N VAL A 11 7.60 5.22 2.39
CA VAL A 11 7.58 5.66 0.98
C VAL A 11 6.39 6.61 0.76
N MET A 12 5.21 6.25 1.27
CA MET A 12 4.01 7.05 1.14
C MET A 12 4.09 8.42 1.82
N ILE A 13 4.88 8.57 2.89
CA ILE A 13 5.13 9.88 3.50
C ILE A 13 5.74 10.83 2.46
N HIS A 14 6.74 10.36 1.70
CA HIS A 14 7.38 11.15 0.66
C HIS A 14 6.48 11.34 -0.55
N VAL A 15 5.69 10.33 -0.95
CA VAL A 15 4.70 10.44 -2.03
C VAL A 15 3.67 11.54 -1.73
N VAL A 16 3.04 11.50 -0.56
CA VAL A 16 2.02 12.51 -0.19
C VAL A 16 2.64 13.90 -0.12
N LYS A 17 3.85 14.04 0.43
CA LYS A 17 4.55 15.33 0.47
C LYS A 17 4.89 15.84 -0.93
N ALA A 18 5.38 14.97 -1.82
CA ALA A 18 5.69 15.31 -3.19
C ALA A 18 4.44 15.79 -3.93
N LEU A 19 3.31 15.08 -3.80
CA LEU A 19 2.04 15.48 -4.40
C LEU A 19 1.51 16.80 -3.83
N ASN A 20 1.63 17.02 -2.52
CA ASN A 20 1.24 18.29 -1.90
C ASN A 20 2.07 19.45 -2.44
N TYR A 21 3.41 19.32 -2.49
CA TYR A 21 4.26 20.35 -3.09
C TYR A 21 3.94 20.58 -4.56
N ALA A 22 3.73 19.50 -5.32
CA ALA A 22 3.38 19.57 -6.73
C ALA A 22 2.01 20.26 -6.97
N SER A 23 1.02 20.05 -6.10
CA SER A 23 -0.28 20.75 -6.15
C SER A 23 -0.18 22.24 -5.83
N LEU A 24 0.86 22.64 -5.10
CA LEU A 24 1.21 24.03 -4.81
C LEU A 24 2.19 24.63 -5.84
N GLU A 25 2.46 23.90 -6.93
CA GLU A 25 3.42 24.27 -7.99
C GLU A 25 4.85 24.46 -7.47
N GLN A 26 5.17 23.87 -6.31
CA GLN A 26 6.50 23.84 -5.68
C GLN A 26 7.30 22.65 -6.22
N TRP A 27 7.65 22.73 -7.51
CA TRP A 27 8.24 21.62 -8.25
C TRP A 27 9.61 21.18 -7.73
N ASN A 28 10.43 22.12 -7.23
CA ASN A 28 11.75 21.82 -6.68
C ASN A 28 11.62 21.01 -5.38
N GLU A 29 10.71 21.40 -4.50
CA GLU A 29 10.40 20.72 -3.25
C GLU A 29 9.78 19.34 -3.53
N ALA A 30 8.89 19.24 -4.53
CA ALA A 30 8.36 17.97 -4.97
C ALA A 30 9.47 17.01 -5.46
N LEU A 31 10.42 17.50 -6.27
CA LEU A 31 11.58 16.72 -6.71
C LEU A 31 12.50 16.30 -5.56
N VAL A 32 12.68 17.14 -4.54
CA VAL A 32 13.45 16.76 -3.34
C VAL A 32 12.80 15.55 -2.66
N GLU A 33 11.47 15.55 -2.51
CA GLU A 33 10.76 14.38 -1.99
C GLU A 33 10.82 13.19 -2.96
N GLY A 34 10.79 13.42 -4.28
CA GLY A 34 11.04 12.38 -5.29
C GLY A 34 12.39 11.68 -5.13
N ARG A 35 13.48 12.43 -4.88
CA ARG A 35 14.79 11.84 -4.58
C ARG A 35 14.81 11.06 -3.26
N ARG A 36 14.02 11.50 -2.27
CA ARG A 36 13.86 10.77 -0.99
C ARG A 36 13.11 9.45 -1.19
N ILE A 37 12.12 9.40 -2.08
CA ILE A 37 11.48 8.15 -2.52
C ILE A 37 12.53 7.20 -3.09
N ASP A 38 13.29 7.64 -4.09
CA ASP A 38 14.31 6.81 -4.74
C ASP A 38 15.34 6.29 -3.74
N HIS A 39 15.87 7.17 -2.88
CA HIS A 39 16.81 6.77 -1.83
C HIS A 39 16.19 5.74 -0.88
N ARG A 40 14.93 5.93 -0.47
CA ARG A 40 14.25 5.01 0.44
C ARG A 40 14.05 3.63 -0.18
N LEU A 41 13.60 3.57 -1.43
CA LEU A 41 13.42 2.30 -2.15
C LEU A 41 14.75 1.56 -2.32
N ASN A 42 15.82 2.27 -2.69
CA ASN A 42 17.15 1.66 -2.78
C ASN A 42 17.63 1.11 -1.42
N VAL A 43 17.42 1.83 -0.32
CA VAL A 43 17.75 1.33 1.03
C VAL A 43 16.92 0.11 1.42
N LEU A 44 15.67 0.00 0.96
CA LEU A 44 14.84 -1.19 1.20
C LEU A 44 15.34 -2.38 0.38
N HIS A 45 15.74 -2.16 -0.87
CA HIS A 45 16.35 -3.16 -1.74
C HIS A 45 17.66 -3.71 -1.14
N ASP A 46 18.60 -2.85 -0.76
CA ASP A 46 19.93 -3.23 -0.25
C ASP A 46 19.88 -4.00 1.08
N LYS A 47 18.90 -3.69 1.95
CA LYS A 47 18.80 -4.32 3.27
C LYS A 47 18.37 -5.78 3.24
N GLN A 48 17.88 -6.29 2.10
CA GLN A 48 17.21 -7.59 2.02
C GLN A 48 17.66 -8.45 0.83
N GLU A 49 18.96 -8.46 0.51
CA GLU A 49 19.54 -9.48 -0.37
C GLU A 49 19.17 -10.89 0.12
N GLY A 50 18.21 -11.56 -0.56
CA GLY A 50 17.83 -12.94 -0.32
C GLY A 50 16.37 -13.23 0.05
N LYS A 51 15.47 -12.24 0.18
CA LYS A 51 14.03 -12.46 0.39
C LYS A 51 13.17 -11.64 -0.58
N GLU A 52 12.11 -12.24 -1.13
CA GLU A 52 11.10 -11.61 -2.02
C GLU A 52 10.17 -10.62 -1.26
N THR A 53 10.76 -9.72 -0.48
CA THR A 53 10.05 -8.73 0.34
C THR A 53 9.73 -7.46 -0.44
N TYR A 54 8.76 -6.65 0.00
CA TYR A 54 8.51 -5.31 -0.54
C TYR A 54 9.79 -4.45 -0.55
N GLN A 55 10.35 -4.27 -1.75
CA GLN A 55 11.58 -3.51 -2.01
C GLN A 55 11.32 -2.31 -2.93
N GLU A 56 10.32 -2.45 -3.81
CA GLU A 56 10.02 -1.52 -4.88
C GLU A 56 8.54 -1.13 -4.83
N ASP A 57 8.25 0.10 -5.27
CA ASP A 57 6.88 0.62 -5.31
C ASP A 57 6.54 1.13 -6.72
N PRO A 58 5.55 0.53 -7.40
CA PRO A 58 5.28 0.84 -8.80
C PRO A 58 4.81 2.28 -9.00
N PHE A 59 3.92 2.77 -8.13
CA PHE A 59 3.42 4.13 -8.23
C PHE A 59 4.47 5.15 -7.80
N ALA A 60 5.22 4.89 -6.73
CA ALA A 60 6.25 5.82 -6.29
C ALA A 60 7.35 6.00 -7.35
N ARG A 61 7.78 4.92 -8.03
CA ARG A 61 8.70 5.00 -9.17
C ARG A 61 8.11 5.80 -10.34
N TYR A 62 6.82 5.58 -10.63
CA TYR A 62 6.13 6.35 -11.67
C TYR A 62 6.07 7.85 -11.33
N LEU A 63 5.69 8.18 -10.09
CA LEU A 63 5.62 9.56 -9.61
C LEU A 63 6.98 10.27 -9.72
N VAL A 64 8.08 9.59 -9.38
CA VAL A 64 9.43 10.16 -9.53
C VAL A 64 9.72 10.50 -11.00
N GLY A 65 9.44 9.57 -11.93
CA GLY A 65 9.58 9.83 -13.37
C GLY A 65 8.70 11.00 -13.84
N LEU A 66 7.46 11.08 -13.34
CA LEU A 66 6.51 12.15 -13.63
C LEU A 66 7.02 13.51 -13.18
N LEU A 67 7.60 13.60 -11.97
CA LEU A 67 8.15 14.86 -11.46
C LEU A 67 9.36 15.34 -12.28
N TYR A 68 10.22 14.42 -12.75
CA TYR A 68 11.31 14.77 -13.67
C TYR A 68 10.77 15.25 -15.03
N ASP A 69 9.73 14.61 -15.55
CA ASP A 69 9.11 14.99 -16.82
C ASP A 69 8.47 16.38 -16.75
N ILE A 70 7.75 16.68 -15.67
CA ILE A 70 7.12 17.99 -15.44
C ILE A 70 8.18 19.09 -15.32
N THR A 71 9.31 18.81 -14.70
CA THR A 71 10.42 19.78 -14.55
C THR A 71 11.31 19.88 -15.78
N GLY A 72 11.04 19.09 -16.83
CA GLY A 72 11.74 19.12 -18.11
C GLY A 72 13.01 18.27 -18.18
N ASP A 73 13.33 17.49 -17.15
CA ASP A 73 14.46 16.56 -17.16
C ASP A 73 14.08 15.24 -17.83
N LEU A 74 14.08 15.25 -19.16
CA LEU A 74 13.60 14.13 -19.97
C LEU A 74 14.42 12.85 -19.82
N ASN A 75 15.73 12.98 -19.57
CA ASN A 75 16.59 11.81 -19.39
C ASN A 75 16.22 11.08 -18.10
N ASN A 76 16.12 11.81 -16.99
CA ASN A 76 15.74 11.20 -15.72
C ASN A 76 14.27 10.74 -15.71
N ALA A 77 13.38 11.46 -16.40
CA ALA A 77 12.01 11.03 -16.62
C ALA A 77 11.94 9.68 -17.32
N TYR A 78 12.62 9.53 -18.46
CA TYR A 78 12.63 8.28 -19.23
C TYR A 78 13.22 7.12 -18.40
N VAL A 79 14.31 7.34 -17.68
CA VAL A 79 14.88 6.34 -16.77
C VAL A 79 13.87 5.97 -15.67
N GLY A 80 13.20 6.95 -15.07
CA GLY A 80 12.17 6.74 -14.05
C GLY A 80 10.99 5.92 -14.57
N TYR A 81 10.48 6.26 -15.77
CA TYR A 81 9.39 5.53 -16.41
C TYR A 81 9.76 4.09 -16.76
N ARG A 82 11.00 3.83 -17.21
CA ARG A 82 11.47 2.45 -17.46
C ARG A 82 11.59 1.63 -16.18
N LYS A 83 12.05 2.24 -15.08
CA LYS A 83 12.04 1.57 -13.78
C LYS A 83 10.62 1.28 -13.32
N ALA A 84 9.70 2.24 -13.47
CA ALA A 84 8.30 2.05 -13.14
C ALA A 84 7.68 0.91 -13.96
N GLU A 85 7.93 0.85 -15.27
CA GLU A 85 7.52 -0.26 -16.15
C GLU A 85 7.91 -1.62 -15.56
N GLN A 86 9.19 -1.79 -15.23
CA GLN A 86 9.70 -3.03 -14.65
C GLN A 86 8.96 -3.38 -13.36
N VAL A 87 8.83 -2.43 -12.43
CA VAL A 87 8.18 -2.68 -11.14
C VAL A 87 6.68 -2.98 -11.29
N TYR A 88 5.96 -2.34 -12.23
CA TYR A 88 4.56 -2.68 -12.51
C TYR A 88 4.42 -4.10 -13.06
N LEU A 89 5.28 -4.49 -14.00
CA LEU A 89 5.26 -5.83 -14.59
C LEU A 89 5.61 -6.91 -13.56
N ASP A 90 6.62 -6.67 -12.72
CA ASP A 90 7.05 -7.60 -11.67
C ASP A 90 6.01 -7.72 -10.54
N SER A 91 5.24 -6.67 -10.28
CA SER A 91 4.23 -6.64 -9.21
C SER A 91 2.82 -7.07 -9.64
N GLN A 92 2.58 -7.31 -10.94
CA GLN A 92 1.25 -7.56 -11.50
C GLN A 92 0.48 -8.70 -10.82
N ALA A 93 1.19 -9.71 -10.31
CA ALA A 93 0.59 -10.87 -9.65
C ALA A 93 -0.07 -10.55 -8.30
N TRP A 94 0.35 -9.47 -7.62
CA TRP A 94 -0.11 -9.15 -6.27
C TRP A 94 -0.62 -7.71 -6.10
N SER A 95 -0.21 -6.77 -6.94
CA SER A 95 -0.54 -5.34 -6.79
C SER A 95 -2.00 -5.01 -7.10
N ARG A 96 -2.73 -5.92 -7.77
CA ARG A 96 -4.09 -5.70 -8.30
C ARG A 96 -4.20 -4.53 -9.29
N VAL A 97 -3.08 -3.95 -9.70
CA VAL A 97 -3.03 -2.86 -10.66
C VAL A 97 -2.52 -3.40 -11.99
N VAL A 98 -3.28 -3.14 -13.05
CA VAL A 98 -2.83 -3.41 -14.43
C VAL A 98 -1.83 -2.33 -14.81
N PHE A 99 -0.84 -2.66 -15.64
CA PHE A 99 0.13 -1.68 -16.09
C PHE A 99 -0.56 -0.49 -16.79
N PRO A 100 -0.47 0.74 -16.25
CA PRO A 100 -1.29 1.87 -16.72
C PRO A 100 -0.97 2.31 -18.15
N ASP A 101 -2.01 2.61 -18.93
CA ASP A 101 -1.88 3.09 -20.31
C ASP A 101 -1.25 4.49 -20.36
N ILE A 102 -1.50 5.33 -19.34
CA ILE A 102 -0.85 6.64 -19.19
C ILE A 102 0.69 6.48 -19.12
N LEU A 103 1.19 5.48 -18.40
CA LEU A 103 2.64 5.23 -18.28
C LEU A 103 3.22 4.66 -19.58
N LYS A 104 2.50 3.78 -20.29
CA LYS A 104 2.88 3.33 -21.63
C LYS A 104 3.01 4.50 -22.60
N ALA A 105 2.04 5.42 -22.61
CA ALA A 105 2.07 6.63 -23.42
C ALA A 105 3.27 7.53 -23.04
N ASP A 106 3.56 7.66 -21.75
CA ASP A 106 4.69 8.45 -21.25
C ASP A 106 6.05 7.88 -21.66
N LEU A 107 6.22 6.55 -21.70
CA LEU A 107 7.42 5.89 -22.23
C LEU A 107 7.63 6.21 -23.72
N ILE A 108 6.58 6.06 -24.53
CA ILE A 108 6.64 6.32 -25.97
C ILE A 108 6.98 7.81 -26.20
N ARG A 109 6.26 8.71 -25.54
CA ARG A 109 6.44 10.17 -25.68
C ARG A 109 7.83 10.60 -25.24
N THR A 110 8.32 10.15 -24.09
CA THR A 110 9.67 10.54 -23.61
C THR A 110 10.79 9.98 -24.49
N ALA A 111 10.67 8.74 -24.98
CA ALA A 111 11.60 8.19 -25.95
C ALA A 111 11.64 9.03 -27.24
N GLN A 112 10.48 9.42 -27.78
CA GLN A 112 10.40 10.30 -28.95
C GLN A 112 11.07 11.66 -28.69
N ARG A 113 10.80 12.29 -27.54
CA ARG A 113 11.37 13.60 -27.18
C ARG A 113 12.88 13.57 -26.98
N LEU A 114 13.43 12.43 -26.59
CA LEU A 114 14.87 12.22 -26.48
C LEU A 114 15.54 11.87 -27.84
N GLY A 115 14.76 11.71 -28.91
CA GLY A 115 15.28 11.28 -30.22
C GLY A 115 15.62 9.79 -30.29
N LEU A 116 15.15 8.99 -29.33
CA LEU A 116 15.35 7.54 -29.25
C LEU A 116 14.34 6.82 -30.17
N ALA A 117 14.54 6.96 -31.48
CA ALA A 117 13.56 6.54 -32.49
C ALA A 117 13.29 5.03 -32.50
N ASP A 118 14.31 4.21 -32.22
CA ASP A 118 14.17 2.76 -32.21
C ASP A 118 13.45 2.28 -30.94
N GLU A 119 13.77 2.83 -29.78
CA GLU A 119 13.07 2.58 -28.52
C GLU A 119 11.61 3.02 -28.61
N ALA A 120 11.34 4.21 -29.15
CA ALA A 120 9.98 4.70 -29.36
C ALA A 120 9.17 3.76 -30.28
N ARG A 121 9.81 3.20 -31.31
CA ARG A 121 9.18 2.22 -32.21
C ARG A 121 8.89 0.91 -31.49
N GLN A 122 9.87 0.37 -30.76
CA GLN A 122 9.70 -0.84 -29.96
C GLN A 122 8.57 -0.71 -28.95
N TYR A 123 8.49 0.42 -28.23
CA TYR A 123 7.41 0.65 -27.28
C TYR A 123 6.05 0.80 -27.96
N ARG A 124 5.98 1.41 -29.15
CA ARG A 124 4.73 1.50 -29.92
C ARG A 124 4.26 0.14 -30.43
N GLU A 125 5.19 -0.73 -30.82
CA GLU A 125 4.88 -2.11 -31.20
C GLU A 125 4.45 -2.94 -29.98
N LYS A 126 5.15 -2.78 -28.85
CA LYS A 126 4.86 -3.48 -27.59
C LYS A 126 3.51 -3.08 -26.99
N TYR A 127 3.15 -1.80 -27.10
CA TYR A 127 1.94 -1.19 -26.52
C TYR A 127 1.01 -0.62 -27.58
N SER A 128 0.72 -1.43 -28.61
CA SER A 128 -0.11 -1.03 -29.75
C SER A 128 -1.55 -0.66 -29.39
N GLU A 129 -2.03 -1.10 -28.23
CA GLU A 129 -3.35 -0.79 -27.68
C GLU A 129 -3.48 0.67 -27.22
N VAL A 130 -2.34 1.30 -26.90
CA VAL A 130 -2.31 2.71 -26.52
C VAL A 130 -2.38 3.51 -27.80
N GLY A 131 -3.61 3.86 -28.19
CA GLY A 131 -3.86 4.84 -29.22
C GLY A 131 -3.02 6.08 -28.90
N ILE A 132 -2.40 6.65 -29.92
CA ILE A 132 -1.58 7.85 -29.78
C ILE A 132 -2.51 8.99 -29.32
N SER A 133 -2.73 9.13 -28.01
CA SER A 133 -3.16 10.37 -27.40
C SER A 133 -1.92 11.24 -27.26
N THR A 134 -1.27 11.48 -28.41
CA THR A 134 -0.27 12.52 -28.56
C THR A 134 -0.97 13.79 -28.13
N ALA A 135 -0.30 14.60 -27.31
CA ALA A 135 -0.72 15.98 -27.36
C ALA A 135 -0.62 16.43 -28.82
N PRO A 136 -1.51 17.34 -29.26
CA PRO A 136 -1.58 17.76 -30.66
C PRO A 136 -0.15 18.01 -31.18
N ASP A 137 0.11 17.62 -32.43
CA ASP A 137 1.43 17.60 -33.11
C ASP A 137 2.24 18.94 -33.07
N GLY A 138 1.77 19.95 -32.33
CA GLY A 138 2.45 21.16 -31.85
C GLY A 138 2.67 21.22 -30.32
N GLU A 139 3.09 20.11 -29.69
CA GLU A 139 3.29 19.91 -28.23
C GLU A 139 4.14 20.95 -27.48
N SER A 140 4.92 21.77 -28.18
CA SER A 140 5.60 22.92 -27.58
C SER A 140 4.64 24.06 -27.16
N THR A 141 3.32 23.86 -27.36
CA THR A 141 2.30 24.89 -27.15
C THR A 141 1.12 24.54 -26.23
N GLY A 142 0.95 23.27 -25.86
CA GLY A 142 -0.12 22.84 -24.95
C GLY A 142 0.17 23.10 -23.48
N ALA A 143 -0.88 23.06 -22.67
CA ALA A 143 -0.84 22.97 -21.22
C ALA A 143 -1.22 21.56 -20.77
N GLN A 144 -0.86 21.20 -19.53
CA GLN A 144 -1.10 19.89 -18.98
C GLN A 144 -1.95 19.95 -17.71
N LEU A 145 -3.01 19.16 -17.66
CA LEU A 145 -3.81 18.92 -16.47
C LEU A 145 -3.60 17.48 -16.00
N ILE A 146 -3.19 17.32 -14.75
CA ILE A 146 -3.11 16.04 -14.06
C ILE A 146 -4.16 16.05 -12.96
N VAL A 147 -4.98 15.00 -12.91
CA VAL A 147 -5.91 14.77 -11.80
C VAL A 147 -5.45 13.52 -11.05
N MET A 148 -5.19 13.67 -9.76
CA MET A 148 -4.86 12.59 -8.84
C MET A 148 -6.07 12.35 -7.94
N SER A 149 -6.64 11.16 -8.02
CA SER A 149 -7.86 10.83 -7.29
C SER A 149 -7.59 9.78 -6.24
N TYR A 150 -7.98 10.09 -5.00
CA TYR A 150 -7.88 9.23 -3.84
C TYR A 150 -9.23 8.59 -3.59
N HIS A 151 -9.32 7.27 -3.80
CA HIS A 151 -10.56 6.53 -3.57
C HIS A 151 -10.49 5.71 -2.29
N GLY A 152 -11.60 5.73 -1.55
CA GLY A 152 -11.81 4.94 -0.36
C GLY A 152 -10.84 5.28 0.78
N GLN A 153 -10.88 4.44 1.81
CA GLN A 153 -10.00 4.54 2.97
C GLN A 153 -8.94 3.46 2.92
N GLY A 154 -7.77 3.80 3.46
CA GLY A 154 -6.66 2.88 3.59
C GLY A 154 -7.03 1.63 4.41
N PRO A 155 -6.25 0.55 4.21
CA PRO A 155 -6.55 -0.74 4.83
C PRO A 155 -6.49 -0.63 6.36
N LYS A 156 -7.42 -1.33 7.03
CA LYS A 156 -7.45 -1.38 8.49
C LYS A 156 -6.72 -2.63 8.96
N LYS A 157 -5.78 -2.49 9.89
CA LYS A 157 -5.14 -3.62 10.56
C LYS A 157 -5.94 -4.00 11.81
N GLU A 158 -6.23 -5.28 11.97
CA GLU A 158 -7.01 -5.84 13.08
C GLU A 158 -6.32 -7.07 13.68
N ASP A 159 -6.69 -7.42 14.90
CA ASP A 159 -6.28 -8.65 15.54
C ASP A 159 -6.94 -9.88 14.90
N LEU A 160 -6.13 -10.92 14.77
CA LEU A 160 -6.54 -12.30 14.53
C LEU A 160 -6.07 -13.13 15.73
N PHE A 161 -7.02 -13.55 16.56
CA PHE A 161 -6.73 -14.40 17.70
C PHE A 161 -6.71 -15.87 17.31
N ILE A 162 -5.69 -16.58 17.76
CA ILE A 162 -5.53 -18.02 17.57
C ILE A 162 -5.34 -18.65 18.94
N ASP A 163 -6.29 -19.49 19.30
CA ASP A 163 -6.31 -20.18 20.58
C ASP A 163 -5.74 -21.60 20.37
N VAL A 164 -4.62 -21.90 21.03
CA VAL A 164 -3.85 -23.14 20.86
C VAL A 164 -3.81 -23.93 22.19
N PRO A 165 -4.10 -25.24 22.20
CA PRO A 165 -3.96 -26.06 23.40
C PRO A 165 -2.48 -26.22 23.79
N VAL A 166 -2.20 -26.21 25.09
CA VAL A 166 -0.86 -25.90 25.60
C VAL A 166 0.05 -27.13 25.71
N SER A 167 1.03 -27.20 24.81
CA SER A 167 2.41 -27.58 25.11
C SER A 167 3.35 -26.59 24.42
N LEU A 168 4.58 -26.37 24.92
CA LEU A 168 5.57 -25.57 24.18
C LEU A 168 5.81 -26.13 22.77
N ASP A 169 5.66 -27.46 22.62
CA ASP A 169 5.70 -28.15 21.34
C ASP A 169 4.51 -27.80 20.43
N ALA A 170 3.30 -27.60 20.98
CA ALA A 170 2.12 -27.17 20.22
C ALA A 170 2.26 -25.72 19.72
N LEU A 171 2.88 -24.83 20.51
CA LEU A 171 3.24 -23.49 20.07
C LEU A 171 4.29 -23.51 18.94
N TYR A 172 5.27 -24.42 19.04
CA TYR A 172 6.25 -24.65 17.99
C TYR A 172 5.60 -25.23 16.72
N LEU A 173 4.64 -26.15 16.85
CA LEU A 173 3.87 -26.67 15.72
C LEU A 173 3.05 -25.59 15.00
N VAL A 174 2.47 -24.63 15.71
CA VAL A 174 1.77 -23.49 15.07
C VAL A 174 2.74 -22.59 14.28
N ALA A 175 3.97 -22.42 14.76
CA ALA A 175 5.01 -21.73 13.99
C ALA A 175 5.42 -22.49 12.72
N LEU A 176 5.37 -23.82 12.74
CA LEU A 176 5.75 -24.68 11.61
C LEU A 176 4.62 -24.96 10.60
N THR A 177 3.36 -24.89 11.02
CA THR A 177 2.21 -25.36 10.21
C THR A 177 1.41 -24.24 9.57
N LYS A 178 1.72 -22.97 9.88
CA LYS A 178 1.10 -21.82 9.21
C LYS A 178 1.87 -21.40 7.96
N PRO A 179 1.18 -20.86 6.94
CA PRO A 179 1.80 -20.47 5.68
C PRO A 179 2.85 -19.37 5.90
N GLY A 180 4.03 -19.59 5.32
CA GLY A 180 5.21 -18.74 5.38
C GLY A 180 6.47 -19.50 5.82
N PHE A 181 6.36 -20.45 6.74
CA PHE A 181 7.48 -21.34 7.13
C PHE A 181 7.71 -22.45 6.09
N GLY A 182 8.29 -22.07 4.95
CA GLY A 182 8.78 -22.97 3.91
C GLY A 182 7.81 -23.22 2.75
N ARG A 183 8.35 -23.12 1.53
CA ARG A 183 7.75 -23.71 0.33
C ARG A 183 7.49 -25.19 0.59
N SER A 184 6.25 -25.53 0.88
CA SER A 184 5.76 -26.90 0.88
C SER A 184 4.63 -26.98 -0.13
N THR A 185 5.00 -27.28 -1.38
CA THR A 185 4.12 -27.95 -2.34
C THR A 185 3.74 -29.31 -1.78
N ARG A 186 2.70 -29.34 -0.96
CA ARG A 186 1.96 -30.56 -0.69
C ARG A 186 0.52 -30.18 -0.40
N GLU A 187 -0.38 -30.61 -1.28
CA GLU A 187 -1.81 -30.68 -0.99
C GLU A 187 -2.00 -31.38 0.36
N THR A 188 -2.23 -30.63 1.43
CA THR A 188 -2.82 -31.17 2.65
C THR A 188 -4.33 -31.09 2.51
N ARG A 189 -4.90 -32.11 1.88
CA ARG A 189 -6.20 -32.64 2.33
C ARG A 189 -6.04 -33.06 3.80
N GLY A 190 -6.84 -32.47 4.68
CA GLY A 190 -6.86 -32.73 6.12
C GLY A 190 -7.19 -31.43 6.85
N GLY A 191 -8.45 -31.10 7.13
CA GLY A 191 -9.43 -32.02 7.69
C GLY A 191 -8.93 -32.44 9.07
N GLU A 192 -9.52 -31.85 10.09
CA GLU A 192 -9.31 -32.12 11.53
C GLU A 192 -8.14 -31.37 12.19
N SER A 193 -8.51 -30.23 12.77
CA SER A 193 -7.90 -29.69 13.98
C SER A 193 -7.61 -30.82 14.96
N LEU A 194 -6.33 -31.17 15.13
CA LEU A 194 -5.89 -32.16 16.10
C LEU A 194 -6.08 -31.60 17.52
N LEU A 195 -7.28 -31.85 18.07
CA LEU A 195 -7.63 -31.67 19.48
C LEU A 195 -7.02 -32.81 20.30
N TYR A 196 -5.69 -32.83 20.43
CA TYR A 196 -5.04 -33.69 21.42
C TYR A 196 -5.13 -33.05 22.81
N GLY A 197 -5.91 -33.68 23.70
CA GLY A 197 -5.80 -33.55 25.15
C GLY A 197 -6.42 -32.29 25.77
N ILE A 198 -7.72 -32.34 26.06
CA ILE A 198 -8.43 -31.28 26.78
C ILE A 198 -8.13 -31.40 28.29
N HIS A 199 -7.01 -30.83 28.72
CA HIS A 199 -6.79 -30.43 30.11
C HIS A 199 -6.60 -28.91 30.19
N GLY A 200 -7.69 -28.15 30.00
CA GLY A 200 -7.96 -26.85 30.62
C GLY A 200 -6.95 -25.70 30.46
N ARG A 201 -5.98 -25.75 29.54
CA ARG A 201 -5.00 -24.69 29.31
C ARG A 201 -5.00 -24.31 27.83
N ILE A 202 -5.28 -23.04 27.54
CA ILE A 202 -5.32 -22.46 26.19
C ILE A 202 -4.33 -21.30 26.17
N ALA A 203 -3.51 -21.21 25.13
CA ALA A 203 -2.67 -20.06 24.83
C ALA A 203 -3.31 -19.25 23.69
N ARG A 204 -3.53 -17.95 23.90
CA ARG A 204 -4.01 -17.05 22.86
C ARG A 204 -2.82 -16.34 22.20
N ILE A 205 -2.71 -16.47 20.89
CA ILE A 205 -1.74 -15.75 20.07
C ILE A 205 -2.49 -14.68 19.27
N ALA A 206 -2.10 -13.41 19.39
CA ALA A 206 -2.63 -12.34 18.55
C ALA A 206 -1.70 -12.09 17.35
N LEU A 207 -2.25 -12.17 16.14
CA LEU A 207 -1.56 -11.87 14.90
C LEU A 207 -2.25 -10.73 14.16
N PRO A 208 -1.52 -9.85 13.46
CA PRO A 208 -2.14 -8.83 12.66
C PRO A 208 -2.72 -9.42 11.36
N ARG A 209 -3.85 -8.87 10.92
CA ARG A 209 -4.39 -9.06 9.56
C ARG A 209 -4.91 -7.74 9.02
N PHE A 210 -4.87 -7.54 7.71
CA PHE A 210 -5.57 -6.42 7.08
C PHE A 210 -7.02 -6.81 6.77
N THR A 211 -7.93 -5.88 6.98
CA THR A 211 -9.31 -5.93 6.51
C THR A 211 -9.53 -4.83 5.49
N MET A 212 -10.02 -5.24 4.32
CA MET A 212 -10.34 -4.36 3.21
C MET A 212 -11.56 -3.51 3.56
N GLN A 213 -11.45 -2.20 3.37
CA GLN A 213 -12.61 -1.32 3.40
C GLN A 213 -13.32 -1.45 2.04
N LYS A 214 -14.60 -1.86 2.05
CA LYS A 214 -15.38 -1.93 0.82
C LYS A 214 -15.52 -0.51 0.25
N THR A 215 -15.08 -0.31 -0.98
CA THR A 215 -15.33 0.91 -1.75
C THR A 215 -16.30 0.58 -2.88
N SER A 216 -17.27 1.47 -3.11
CA SER A 216 -18.11 1.37 -4.32
C SER A 216 -17.44 2.02 -5.54
N LEU A 217 -16.45 2.88 -5.31
CA LEU A 217 -15.76 3.67 -6.33
C LEU A 217 -14.95 2.76 -7.26
N ALA A 218 -15.06 3.01 -8.56
CA ALA A 218 -14.38 2.26 -9.61
C ALA A 218 -13.44 3.13 -10.43
N TYR A 219 -13.88 4.33 -10.82
CA TYR A 219 -13.10 5.31 -11.58
C TYR A 219 -13.73 6.69 -11.47
N ASP A 220 -12.98 7.72 -11.80
CA ASP A 220 -13.48 9.07 -12.01
C ASP A 220 -13.66 9.36 -13.49
N VAL A 221 -14.66 10.17 -13.79
CA VAL A 221 -14.85 10.82 -15.08
C VAL A 221 -14.45 12.27 -14.94
N ILE A 222 -13.45 12.68 -15.71
CA ILE A 222 -12.93 14.05 -15.73
C ILE A 222 -13.48 14.72 -16.99
N GLU A 223 -14.23 15.79 -16.81
CA GLU A 223 -14.76 16.61 -17.90
C GLU A 223 -14.20 18.03 -17.80
N ALA A 224 -13.34 18.42 -18.76
CA ALA A 224 -12.76 19.75 -18.85
C ALA A 224 -13.41 20.52 -20.02
N LYS A 225 -14.00 21.68 -19.73
CA LYS A 225 -14.72 22.51 -20.70
C LYS A 225 -14.12 23.91 -20.81
N THR A 226 -13.91 24.37 -22.04
CA THR A 226 -13.75 25.80 -22.37
C THR A 226 -15.06 26.34 -22.96
N GLN A 227 -15.04 27.56 -23.50
CA GLN A 227 -16.20 28.08 -24.26
C GLN A 227 -16.42 27.34 -25.58
N THR A 228 -15.38 26.73 -26.15
CA THR A 228 -15.37 26.13 -27.49
C THR A 228 -15.21 24.62 -27.47
N ASP A 229 -14.44 24.11 -26.51
CA ASP A 229 -13.95 22.73 -26.49
C ASP A 229 -14.40 21.99 -25.24
N ARG A 230 -14.53 20.68 -25.39
CA ARG A 230 -14.90 19.77 -24.30
C ARG A 230 -14.08 18.50 -24.39
N PHE A 231 -13.32 18.24 -23.33
CA PHE A 231 -12.55 17.02 -23.16
C PHE A 231 -13.20 16.18 -22.06
N LYS A 232 -13.35 14.88 -22.31
CA LYS A 232 -13.88 13.93 -21.34
C LYS A 232 -13.01 12.69 -21.36
N THR A 233 -12.54 12.27 -20.19
CA THR A 233 -11.72 11.06 -20.03
C THR A 233 -12.03 10.36 -18.71
N GLN A 234 -11.53 9.14 -18.55
CA GLN A 234 -11.63 8.36 -17.32
C GLN A 234 -10.26 8.32 -16.62
N SER A 235 -10.29 8.14 -15.31
CA SER A 235 -9.08 7.87 -14.55
C SER A 235 -8.69 6.40 -14.62
N GLU A 236 -7.39 6.17 -14.52
CA GLU A 236 -6.81 4.84 -14.46
C GLU A 236 -6.27 4.60 -13.05
N ARG A 237 -6.56 3.43 -12.48
CA ARG A 237 -5.96 3.03 -11.22
C ARG A 237 -4.47 2.80 -11.40
N VAL A 238 -3.66 3.57 -10.68
CA VAL A 238 -2.19 3.47 -10.69
C VAL A 238 -1.64 2.84 -9.42
N TYR A 239 -2.43 2.77 -8.34
CA TYR A 239 -1.95 2.22 -7.08
C TYR A 239 -3.07 1.63 -6.23
N ASP A 240 -2.88 0.43 -5.69
CA ASP A 240 -3.74 -0.18 -4.67
C ASP A 240 -2.94 -0.30 -3.37
N ILE A 241 -3.19 0.62 -2.44
CA ILE A 241 -2.45 0.71 -1.17
C ILE A 241 -2.76 -0.52 -0.30
N ALA A 242 -3.97 -1.05 -0.42
CA ALA A 242 -4.38 -2.19 0.37
C ALA A 242 -3.67 -3.47 -0.08
N ALA A 243 -3.50 -3.67 -1.39
CA ALA A 243 -2.70 -4.77 -1.94
C ALA A 243 -1.22 -4.68 -1.51
N VAL A 244 -0.64 -3.48 -1.51
CA VAL A 244 0.73 -3.24 -1.05
C VAL A 244 0.89 -3.53 0.44
N ALA A 245 -0.07 -3.08 1.26
CA ALA A 245 -0.06 -3.34 2.69
C ALA A 245 -0.16 -4.84 3.00
N GLU A 246 -1.03 -5.57 2.28
CA GLU A 246 -1.14 -7.03 2.38
C GLU A 246 0.14 -7.76 1.97
N LYS A 247 0.75 -7.36 0.84
CA LYS A 247 2.04 -7.91 0.39
C LYS A 247 3.11 -7.68 1.44
N ASN A 248 3.24 -6.46 1.97
CA ASN A 248 4.21 -6.16 3.01
C ASN A 248 3.98 -6.99 4.29
N LEU A 249 2.73 -7.18 4.71
CA LEU A 249 2.42 -8.03 5.86
C LEU A 249 2.75 -9.50 5.60
N ALA A 250 2.47 -10.00 4.39
CA ALA A 250 2.77 -11.38 4.00
C ALA A 250 4.27 -11.66 4.04
N ASP A 251 5.09 -10.72 3.60
CA ASP A 251 6.55 -10.87 3.54
C ASP A 251 7.20 -10.95 4.92
N ASP A 252 6.63 -10.23 5.90
CA ASP A 252 7.12 -10.21 7.28
C ASP A 252 6.39 -11.22 8.19
N TYR A 253 5.44 -11.99 7.65
CA TYR A 253 4.47 -12.76 8.44
C TYR A 253 5.15 -13.80 9.34
N ASP A 254 6.16 -14.52 8.86
CA ASP A 254 6.88 -15.53 9.64
C ASP A 254 7.57 -14.94 10.87
N GLY A 255 8.25 -13.82 10.66
CA GLY A 255 8.94 -13.11 11.72
C GLY A 255 7.95 -12.58 12.76
N LEU A 256 6.74 -12.18 12.34
CA LEU A 256 5.66 -11.75 13.22
C LEU A 256 5.08 -12.92 14.02
N VAL A 257 4.81 -14.06 13.38
CA VAL A 257 4.31 -15.28 14.04
C VAL A 257 5.30 -15.77 15.09
N LEU A 258 6.58 -15.91 14.74
CA LEU A 258 7.62 -16.35 15.67
C LEU A 258 7.70 -15.44 16.90
N ARG A 259 7.64 -14.11 16.69
CA ARG A 259 7.65 -13.13 17.78
C ARG A 259 6.39 -13.23 18.65
N ALA A 260 5.22 -13.42 18.06
CA ALA A 260 3.97 -13.57 18.79
C ALA A 260 3.96 -14.86 19.64
N VAL A 261 4.44 -15.97 19.07
CA VAL A 261 4.60 -17.24 19.79
C VAL A 261 5.58 -17.09 20.96
N ALA A 262 6.77 -16.52 20.73
CA ALA A 262 7.76 -16.32 21.79
C ALA A 262 7.24 -15.40 22.91
N ARG A 263 6.53 -14.32 22.55
CA ARG A 263 5.88 -13.42 23.50
C ARG A 263 4.83 -14.15 24.34
N THR A 264 4.01 -14.97 23.70
CA THR A 264 2.98 -15.77 24.37
C THR A 264 3.62 -16.76 25.34
N ALA A 265 4.63 -17.51 24.91
CA ALA A 265 5.37 -18.45 25.76
C ALA A 265 6.01 -17.76 26.99
N MET A 266 6.64 -16.59 26.79
CA MET A 266 7.21 -15.78 27.87
C MET A 266 6.15 -15.33 28.89
N LYS A 267 5.01 -14.80 28.42
CA LYS A 267 3.89 -14.40 29.29
C LYS A 267 3.35 -15.57 30.10
N MET A 268 3.24 -16.75 29.48
CA MET A 268 2.80 -17.96 30.14
C MET A 268 3.78 -18.42 31.22
N ALA A 269 5.09 -18.47 30.91
CA ALA A 269 6.12 -18.84 31.89
C ALA A 269 6.13 -17.87 33.09
N ALA A 270 5.94 -16.57 32.86
CA ALA A 270 5.82 -15.57 33.93
C ALA A 270 4.57 -15.80 34.81
N ALA A 271 3.42 -16.09 34.20
CA ALA A 271 2.19 -16.41 34.93
C ALA A 271 2.34 -17.67 35.80
N GLU A 272 3.07 -18.68 35.32
CA GLU A 272 3.41 -19.88 36.09
C GLU A 272 4.41 -19.59 37.22
N GLY A 273 5.43 -18.76 36.97
CA GLY A 273 6.41 -18.32 37.97
C GLY A 273 5.80 -17.49 39.11
N ILE A 274 4.83 -16.63 38.82
CA ILE A 274 4.07 -15.88 39.84
C ILE A 274 3.20 -16.84 40.69
N GLY A 275 2.63 -17.88 40.07
CA GLY A 275 1.92 -18.94 40.78
C GLY A 275 2.82 -19.75 41.73
N LEU A 276 4.11 -19.88 41.42
CA LEU A 276 5.11 -20.51 42.28
C LEU A 276 5.60 -19.57 43.40
N GLY A 277 5.78 -18.28 43.13
CA GLY A 277 6.09 -17.25 44.13
C GLY A 277 4.95 -17.02 45.14
N ALA A 278 3.69 -17.09 44.69
CA ALA A 278 2.52 -17.03 45.55
C ALA A 278 2.42 -18.24 46.51
N ARG A 279 2.91 -19.42 46.08
CA ARG A 279 3.05 -20.60 46.95
C ARG A 279 4.20 -20.48 47.95
N ALA A 280 5.25 -19.74 47.61
CA ALA A 280 6.40 -19.52 48.50
C ALA A 280 6.16 -18.40 49.54
N VAL A 281 5.29 -17.42 49.26
CA VAL A 281 4.90 -16.34 50.19
C VAL A 281 3.66 -16.70 51.02
N ALA A 282 2.97 -17.81 50.70
CA ALA A 282 1.95 -18.41 51.57
C ALA A 282 2.59 -19.07 52.81
N GLY A 283 3.28 -18.27 53.61
CA GLY A 283 3.77 -18.65 54.92
C GLY A 283 2.60 -18.83 55.89
N ARG A 284 2.33 -20.10 56.24
CA ARG A 284 1.67 -20.55 57.48
C ARG A 284 0.59 -19.61 58.05
N ASN A 285 -0.49 -19.38 57.32
CA ASN A 285 -1.78 -19.18 57.96
C ASN A 285 -2.92 -19.59 57.03
N ASN A 286 -3.87 -20.29 57.62
CA ASN A 286 -4.83 -21.19 57.01
C ASN A 286 -5.92 -20.43 56.21
N GLN A 287 -5.64 -20.05 54.96
CA GLN A 287 -6.65 -19.64 53.99
C GLN A 287 -6.35 -20.24 52.61
N ASP A 288 -6.68 -21.53 52.47
CA ASP A 288 -6.51 -22.37 51.26
C ASP A 288 -7.19 -21.83 49.99
N TRP A 289 -8.07 -20.84 50.11
CA TRP A 289 -8.81 -20.26 48.99
C TRP A 289 -8.03 -19.18 48.22
N ILE A 290 -6.99 -18.57 48.79
CA ILE A 290 -6.28 -17.41 48.20
C ILE A 290 -5.33 -17.83 47.05
N GLY A 291 -4.63 -18.97 47.17
CA GLY A 291 -3.69 -19.46 46.14
C GLY A 291 -4.34 -19.85 44.80
N PRO A 292 -5.45 -20.61 44.79
CA PRO A 292 -6.20 -20.94 43.58
C PRO A 292 -6.88 -19.73 42.92
N LEU A 293 -7.37 -18.77 43.72
CA LEU A 293 -8.00 -17.54 43.21
C LEU A 293 -6.99 -16.59 42.56
N VAL A 294 -5.85 -16.33 43.19
CA VAL A 294 -4.78 -15.49 42.63
C VAL A 294 -4.21 -16.12 41.34
N GLY A 295 -4.04 -17.44 41.31
CA GLY A 295 -3.62 -18.17 40.12
C GLY A 295 -4.66 -18.19 38.99
N GLY A 296 -5.96 -18.24 39.32
CA GLY A 296 -7.05 -18.18 38.34
C GLY A 296 -7.21 -16.79 37.72
N ILE A 297 -7.14 -15.74 38.54
CA ILE A 297 -7.22 -14.34 38.09
C ILE A 297 -6.04 -14.00 37.18
N ALA A 298 -4.80 -14.34 37.57
CA ALA A 298 -3.61 -14.09 36.74
C ALA A 298 -3.66 -14.77 35.35
N ARG A 299 -4.32 -15.94 35.25
CA ARG A 299 -4.53 -16.66 33.98
C ARG A 299 -5.51 -15.96 33.05
N ILE A 300 -6.60 -15.44 33.61
CA ILE A 300 -7.57 -14.62 32.86
C ILE A 300 -6.90 -13.33 32.37
N PHE A 301 -6.08 -12.69 33.20
CA PHE A 301 -5.30 -11.50 32.82
C PHE A 301 -4.25 -11.78 31.73
N ALA A 302 -3.57 -12.94 31.75
CA ALA A 302 -2.63 -13.33 30.69
C ALA A 302 -3.32 -13.52 29.32
N LEU A 303 -4.54 -14.05 29.31
CA LEU A 303 -5.36 -14.19 28.10
C LEU A 303 -5.95 -12.86 27.61
N ALA A 304 -6.20 -11.91 28.51
CA ALA A 304 -6.80 -10.61 28.20
C ALA A 304 -5.82 -9.54 27.67
N THR A 305 -4.50 -9.78 27.74
CA THR A 305 -3.47 -8.76 27.44
C THR A 305 -2.67 -9.05 26.17
N GLU A 306 -3.05 -10.04 25.37
CA GLU A 306 -2.40 -10.30 24.09
C GLU A 306 -3.07 -9.48 22.99
N GLU A 307 -2.31 -8.55 22.42
CA GLU A 307 -2.72 -7.70 21.29
C GLU A 307 -1.58 -7.69 20.27
N ALA A 308 -1.93 -7.73 18.98
CA ALA A 308 -0.98 -7.54 17.90
C ALA A 308 -0.65 -6.05 17.75
N ASP A 309 0.46 -5.74 17.09
CA ASP A 309 0.73 -4.37 16.68
C ASP A 309 -0.16 -4.01 15.48
N ILE A 310 -1.31 -3.41 15.78
CA ILE A 310 -2.31 -2.98 14.79
C ILE A 310 -2.12 -1.53 14.32
N ARG A 311 -1.04 -0.87 14.72
CA ARG A 311 -0.78 0.51 14.29
C ARG A 311 -0.47 0.53 12.79
N THR A 312 -1.16 1.44 12.10
CA THR A 312 -1.07 1.64 10.66
C THR A 312 -1.54 3.05 10.32
N TRP A 313 -1.06 3.61 9.21
CA TRP A 313 -1.45 4.92 8.72
C TRP A 313 -2.83 4.88 8.04
N ARG A 314 -3.88 5.02 8.85
CA ARG A 314 -5.30 4.87 8.41
C ARG A 314 -5.85 5.99 7.53
N THR A 315 -5.15 7.12 7.41
CA THR A 315 -5.62 8.26 6.60
C THR A 315 -5.13 8.22 5.16
N LEU A 316 -4.31 7.21 4.81
CA LEU A 316 -4.02 6.93 3.41
C LEU A 316 -5.32 6.56 2.67
N PRO A 317 -5.41 6.81 1.35
CA PRO A 317 -6.52 6.28 0.57
C PRO A 317 -6.44 4.76 0.41
N GLY A 318 -7.51 4.14 -0.09
CA GLY A 318 -7.51 2.72 -0.46
C GLY A 318 -6.76 2.49 -1.77
N GLU A 319 -6.98 3.36 -2.75
CA GLU A 319 -6.30 3.35 -4.04
C GLU A 319 -6.05 4.78 -4.56
N ILE A 320 -5.12 4.92 -5.49
CA ILE A 320 -4.82 6.16 -6.20
C ILE A 320 -5.12 5.93 -7.69
N GLN A 321 -5.86 6.85 -8.27
CA GLN A 321 -6.09 6.92 -9.70
C GLN A 321 -5.48 8.17 -10.29
N LEU A 322 -5.13 8.08 -11.57
CA LEU A 322 -4.49 9.15 -12.32
C LEU A 322 -5.26 9.42 -13.61
N THR A 323 -5.38 10.68 -13.95
CA THR A 323 -5.72 11.15 -15.29
C THR A 323 -4.69 12.17 -15.73
N ARG A 324 -4.26 12.08 -16.99
CA ARG A 324 -3.38 13.07 -17.62
C ARG A 324 -4.05 13.57 -18.89
N LEU A 325 -4.23 14.88 -18.98
CA LEU A 325 -4.83 15.57 -20.13
C LEU A 325 -3.85 16.62 -20.63
N TRP A 326 -3.62 16.62 -21.93
CA TRP A 326 -2.95 17.73 -22.60
C TRP A 326 -3.98 18.53 -23.38
N VAL A 327 -4.02 19.82 -23.15
CA VAL A 327 -5.06 20.72 -23.66
C VAL A 327 -4.43 22.02 -24.13
N GLU A 328 -5.10 22.76 -25.00
CA GLU A 328 -4.64 24.10 -25.37
C GLU A 328 -4.70 25.06 -24.19
N PRO A 329 -3.81 26.08 -24.12
CA PRO A 329 -3.88 27.09 -23.07
C PRO A 329 -5.23 27.81 -23.05
N GLY A 330 -5.81 28.03 -21.87
CA GLY A 330 -7.11 28.66 -21.73
C GLY A 330 -7.72 28.53 -20.34
N ASP A 331 -8.93 29.06 -20.19
CA ASP A 331 -9.72 28.96 -18.97
C ASP A 331 -10.67 27.75 -19.04
N TYR A 332 -10.51 26.83 -18.10
CA TYR A 332 -11.23 25.57 -18.03
C TYR A 332 -12.15 25.52 -16.81
N SER A 333 -13.38 25.04 -17.02
CA SER A 333 -14.22 24.49 -15.98
C SER A 333 -14.04 22.97 -15.98
N VAL A 334 -13.45 22.43 -14.91
CA VAL A 334 -13.20 20.99 -14.74
C VAL A 334 -14.22 20.42 -13.77
N ALA A 335 -14.89 19.35 -14.16
CA ALA A 335 -15.76 18.54 -13.31
C ALA A 335 -15.15 17.16 -13.10
N ILE A 336 -15.08 16.70 -11.85
CA ILE A 336 -14.59 15.37 -11.48
C ILE A 336 -15.74 14.61 -10.85
N GLN A 337 -16.16 13.52 -11.48
CA GLN A 337 -17.30 12.71 -11.08
C GLN A 337 -16.84 11.29 -10.74
N SER A 338 -16.98 10.88 -9.48
CA SER A 338 -16.65 9.51 -9.10
C SER A 338 -17.78 8.55 -9.44
N MET A 339 -17.43 7.43 -10.07
CA MET A 339 -18.36 6.43 -10.56
C MET A 339 -18.17 5.11 -9.84
N ASP A 340 -19.26 4.37 -9.63
CA ASP A 340 -19.20 2.97 -9.20
C ASP A 340 -18.95 2.01 -10.37
N HIS A 341 -18.81 0.72 -10.02
CA HIS A 341 -18.62 -0.37 -10.99
C HIS A 341 -19.81 -0.57 -11.96
N TYR A 342 -20.96 0.07 -11.69
CA TYR A 342 -22.14 0.07 -12.53
C TYR A 342 -22.30 1.38 -13.34
N GLY A 343 -21.33 2.29 -13.26
CA GLY A 343 -21.34 3.59 -13.96
C GLY A 343 -22.28 4.63 -13.33
N ARG A 344 -22.64 4.47 -12.06
CA ARG A 344 -23.47 5.44 -11.32
C ARG A 344 -22.58 6.39 -10.54
N GLU A 345 -22.96 7.66 -10.49
CA GLU A 345 -22.23 8.66 -9.71
C GLU A 345 -22.32 8.35 -8.20
N VAL A 346 -21.19 8.42 -7.52
CA VAL A 346 -21.05 8.21 -6.07
C VAL A 346 -20.45 9.47 -5.45
N GLY A 347 -21.18 10.07 -4.52
CA GLY A 347 -20.77 11.30 -3.84
C GLY A 347 -21.14 12.55 -4.62
N THR A 348 -20.32 13.60 -4.50
CA THR A 348 -20.58 14.92 -5.09
C THR A 348 -19.54 15.24 -6.15
N THR A 349 -20.00 15.56 -7.36
CA THR A 349 -19.16 16.13 -8.42
C THR A 349 -18.36 17.33 -7.89
N GLN A 350 -17.02 17.28 -8.02
CA GLN A 350 -16.16 18.42 -7.70
C GLN A 350 -15.98 19.31 -8.91
N HIS A 351 -15.99 20.63 -8.69
CA HIS A 351 -15.82 21.63 -9.75
C HIS A 351 -14.62 22.52 -9.48
N HIS A 352 -13.74 22.65 -10.47
CA HIS A 352 -12.58 23.52 -10.43
C HIS A 352 -12.62 24.50 -11.60
N ARG A 353 -12.21 25.75 -11.36
CA ARG A 353 -11.89 26.71 -12.41
C ARG A 353 -10.38 26.84 -12.48
N LEU A 354 -9.81 26.47 -13.62
CA LEU A 354 -8.37 26.47 -13.84
C LEU A 354 -8.05 27.37 -15.01
N GLN A 355 -7.05 28.22 -14.84
CA GLN A 355 -6.40 28.91 -15.95
C GLN A 355 -5.12 28.15 -16.25
N LEU A 356 -4.97 27.67 -17.49
CA LEU A 356 -3.83 26.89 -17.94
C LEU A 356 -3.05 27.69 -18.98
N LYS A 357 -1.77 27.97 -18.70
CA LYS A 357 -0.88 28.67 -19.63
C LYS A 357 -0.08 27.68 -20.48
N LYS A 358 0.47 28.19 -21.58
CA LYS A 358 1.38 27.45 -22.46
C LYS A 358 2.54 26.83 -21.67
N GLY A 359 2.70 25.51 -21.76
CA GLY A 359 3.74 24.76 -21.07
C GLY A 359 3.54 24.63 -19.56
N GLU A 360 2.41 25.09 -19.01
CA GLU A 360 2.10 24.93 -17.58
C GLU A 360 1.54 23.52 -17.33
N THR A 361 1.99 22.90 -16.25
CA THR A 361 1.37 21.69 -15.69
C THR A 361 0.61 22.05 -14.42
N LYS A 362 -0.66 21.67 -14.33
CA LYS A 362 -1.49 21.82 -13.14
C LYS A 362 -1.84 20.44 -12.58
N ILE A 363 -1.64 20.25 -11.28
CA ILE A 363 -2.08 19.04 -10.56
C ILE A 363 -3.27 19.40 -9.68
N VAL A 364 -4.37 18.67 -9.85
CA VAL A 364 -5.54 18.71 -8.98
C VAL A 364 -5.60 17.40 -8.21
N ILE A 365 -5.70 17.48 -6.89
CA ILE A 365 -5.90 16.31 -6.02
C ILE A 365 -7.36 16.29 -5.57
N HIS A 366 -8.04 15.19 -5.84
CA HIS A 366 -9.42 14.91 -5.44
C HIS A 366 -9.46 13.72 -4.48
N GLN A 367 -10.39 13.72 -3.52
CA GLN A 367 -10.56 12.61 -2.59
C GLN A 367 -12.04 12.28 -2.41
N ASN A 368 -12.37 11.00 -2.54
CA ASN A 368 -13.69 10.45 -2.26
C ASN A 368 -13.56 9.22 -1.35
N LEU A 369 -14.18 9.28 -0.17
CA LEU A 369 -14.06 8.26 0.88
C LEU A 369 -15.23 7.26 0.91
N GLN A 370 -16.23 7.40 0.02
CA GLN A 370 -17.51 6.68 0.08
C GLN A 370 -17.47 5.21 -0.34
#